data_AF-A0A7S2X6N3-F1
#
_entry.id   AF-A0A7S2X6N3-F1
#
_cell.length_a   1.000
_cell.length_b   1.000
_cell.length_c   1.000
_cell.angle_alpha   90.00
_cell.angle_beta   90.00
_cell.angle_gamma   90.00
#
_symmetry.space_group_name_H-M   'P 1'
#
loop_
_entity.id
_entity.type
_entity.pdbx_description
1 polymer ?
#
loop_
_entity_poly.entity_id
_entity_poly.type
_entity_poly.pdbx_seq_one_letter_code
_entity_poly.pdbx_strand_id
1 'polypeptide(L)'
;IADKHQSKTQASWKRPYGVGMLIVGLDKDGPHLYQTSPAGFLHELQAMAIGERSQSAKTYLEGEFATFENANRGELIMHALKALKSAAHDDTPLSSENTSIAIVGVDEPFTVIEGKDV
;
A
#
# COMPACT_ATOMS: atom_id res chain seq x y z
N ILE A 1 4.51 -8.68 13.64
CA ILE A 1 5.08 -7.33 13.41
C ILE A 1 4.59 -6.31 14.44
N ALA A 2 3.29 -6.30 14.76
CA ALA A 2 2.70 -5.50 15.84
C ALA A 2 3.46 -5.64 17.18
N ASP A 3 3.72 -6.86 17.66
CA ASP A 3 4.44 -7.08 18.92
C ASP A 3 5.85 -6.47 18.92
N LYS A 4 6.53 -6.50 17.77
CA LYS A 4 7.85 -5.89 17.63
C LYS A 4 7.77 -4.37 17.76
N HIS A 5 6.75 -3.74 17.20
CA HIS A 5 6.48 -2.31 17.38
C HIS A 5 6.12 -2.01 18.85
N GLN A 6 5.23 -2.81 19.44
CA GLN A 6 4.78 -2.62 20.82
C GLN A 6 5.91 -2.79 21.85
N SER A 7 6.87 -3.68 21.61
CA SER A 7 8.06 -3.82 22.47
C SER A 7 8.96 -2.58 22.51
N LYS A 8 8.80 -1.66 21.54
CA LYS A 8 9.57 -0.42 21.42
C LYS A 8 8.85 0.79 22.02
N THR A 9 7.53 0.71 22.23
CA THR A 9 6.73 1.79 22.84
C THR A 9 6.75 1.74 24.37
N GLN A 10 6.97 0.57 24.97
CA GLN A 10 6.89 0.38 26.44
C GLN A 10 8.25 0.47 27.18
N ALA A 11 9.37 0.47 26.47
CA ALA A 11 10.70 0.51 27.09
C ALA A 11 11.30 1.92 26.97
N SER A 12 11.58 2.57 28.10
CA SER A 12 12.06 3.96 28.18
C SER A 12 13.35 4.25 27.40
N TRP A 13 14.22 3.25 27.24
CA TRP A 13 15.48 3.37 26.50
C TRP A 13 15.36 3.05 25.00
N LYS A 14 14.19 2.57 24.55
CA LYS A 14 13.91 2.27 23.15
C LYS A 14 13.11 3.41 22.52
N ARG A 15 13.18 3.51 21.19
CA ARG A 15 12.38 4.44 20.41
C ARG A 15 11.41 3.66 19.51
N PRO A 16 10.14 4.10 19.37
CA PRO A 16 9.21 3.54 18.39
C PRO A 16 9.78 3.62 16.98
N TYR A 17 9.37 2.70 16.10
CA TYR A 17 9.71 2.79 14.69
C TYR A 17 8.94 3.96 14.07
N GLY A 18 9.64 4.91 13.44
CA GLY A 18 9.02 6.06 12.79
C GLY A 18 8.51 5.78 11.37
N VAL A 19 8.04 4.57 11.11
CA VAL A 19 7.63 4.11 9.76
C VAL A 19 6.32 3.35 9.83
N GLY A 20 5.43 3.64 8.88
CA GLY A 20 4.25 2.81 8.59
C GLY A 20 4.55 1.94 7.38
N MET A 21 4.01 0.72 7.36
CA MET A 21 4.19 -0.22 6.26
C MET A 21 2.83 -0.60 5.67
N LEU A 22 2.79 -0.77 4.35
CA LEU A 22 1.77 -1.56 3.68
C LEU A 22 2.42 -2.90 3.33
N ILE A 23 1.80 -3.98 3.77
CA ILE A 23 2.29 -5.35 3.60
C ILE A 23 1.27 -6.07 2.76
N VAL A 24 1.69 -6.53 1.59
CA VAL A 24 0.87 -7.33 0.69
C VAL A 24 1.38 -8.76 0.67
N GLY A 25 0.48 -9.72 0.57
CA GLY A 25 0.81 -11.13 0.47
C GLY A 25 -0.31 -11.93 -0.16
N LEU A 26 0.03 -13.10 -0.67
CA LEU A 26 -0.92 -14.10 -1.11
C LEU A 26 -0.66 -15.36 -0.30
N ASP A 27 -1.69 -15.91 0.33
CA ASP A 27 -1.63 -17.21 0.97
C ASP A 27 -2.76 -18.13 0.49
N LYS A 28 -3.02 -19.20 1.23
CA LYS A 28 -4.06 -20.20 0.91
C LYS A 28 -5.49 -19.66 1.01
N ASP A 29 -5.71 -18.62 1.82
CA ASP A 29 -7.01 -18.02 2.12
C ASP A 29 -7.28 -16.82 1.18
N GLY A 30 -6.24 -16.29 0.53
CA GLY A 30 -6.36 -15.34 -0.57
C GLY A 30 -5.32 -14.22 -0.52
N PRO A 31 -5.55 -13.12 -1.26
CA PRO A 31 -4.71 -11.93 -1.18
C PRO A 31 -5.03 -11.12 0.08
N HIS A 32 -3.99 -10.69 0.78
CA HIS A 32 -4.08 -9.91 2.00
C HIS A 32 -3.30 -8.60 1.89
N LEU A 33 -3.88 -7.52 2.41
CA LEU A 33 -3.23 -6.23 2.57
C LEU A 33 -3.33 -5.80 4.04
N TYR A 34 -2.16 -5.62 4.66
CA TYR A 34 -2.03 -5.15 6.03
C TYR A 34 -1.37 -3.78 6.11
N GLN A 35 -1.91 -2.89 6.93
CA GLN A 35 -1.27 -1.65 7.32
C GLN A 35 -0.69 -1.79 8.73
N THR A 36 0.57 -1.40 8.91
CA THR A 36 1.20 -1.27 10.24
C THR A 36 1.37 0.18 10.65
N SER A 37 1.20 0.45 11.94
CA SER A 37 1.49 1.75 12.55
C SER A 37 2.61 1.65 13.60
N PRO A 38 3.44 2.70 13.76
CA PRO A 38 4.39 2.89 14.87
C PRO A 38 3.83 2.56 16.26
N ALA A 39 2.54 2.77 16.46
CA ALA A 39 1.83 2.53 17.72
C ALA A 39 1.59 1.06 18.04
N GLY A 40 1.95 0.13 17.14
CA GLY A 40 1.74 -1.31 17.33
C GLY A 40 0.41 -1.82 16.75
N PHE A 41 -0.35 -0.99 16.04
CA PHE A 41 -1.55 -1.43 15.33
C PHE A 41 -1.22 -2.14 14.03
N LEU A 42 -1.99 -3.18 13.73
CA LEU A 42 -2.00 -3.94 12.48
C LEU A 42 -3.45 -4.04 12.02
N HIS A 43 -3.76 -3.53 10.84
CA HIS A 43 -5.11 -3.56 10.26
C HIS A 43 -5.09 -4.30 8.94
N GLU A 44 -6.00 -5.27 8.77
CA GLU A 44 -6.29 -5.88 7.48
C GLU A 44 -7.33 -5.06 6.75
N LEU A 45 -7.04 -4.69 5.51
CA LEU A 45 -7.84 -3.77 4.70
C LEU A 45 -7.83 -4.26 3.26
N GLN A 46 -8.90 -3.98 2.50
CA GLN A 46 -8.94 -4.36 1.09
C GLN A 46 -8.23 -3.35 0.18
N ALA A 47 -8.20 -2.08 0.58
CA ALA A 47 -7.44 -1.03 -0.09
C ALA A 47 -6.99 0.01 0.94
N MET A 48 -5.77 0.52 0.81
CA MET A 48 -5.23 1.51 1.74
C MET A 48 -4.12 2.34 1.11
N ALA A 49 -4.04 3.62 1.50
CA ALA A 49 -2.94 4.51 1.19
C ALA A 49 -2.35 5.11 2.47
N ILE A 50 -1.04 5.33 2.50
CA ILE A 50 -0.30 5.97 3.61
C ILE A 50 0.64 7.04 3.07
N GLY A 51 1.09 7.94 3.93
CA GLY A 51 2.01 9.02 3.57
C GLY A 51 1.32 10.38 3.39
N GLU A 52 2.08 11.32 2.84
CA GLU A 52 1.62 12.69 2.59
C GLU A 52 0.46 12.69 1.59
N ARG A 53 -0.56 13.51 1.85
CA ARG A 53 -1.78 13.65 1.01
C ARG A 53 -2.51 12.33 0.71
N SER A 54 -2.20 11.25 1.43
CA SER A 54 -2.84 9.94 1.24
C SER A 54 -4.35 9.93 1.44
N GLN A 55 -4.92 10.97 2.07
CA GLN A 55 -6.37 11.11 2.20
C GLN A 55 -7.09 11.19 0.85
N SER A 56 -6.55 11.88 -0.15
CA SER A 56 -7.18 11.94 -1.48
C SER A 56 -7.15 10.58 -2.18
N ALA A 57 -6.03 9.85 -2.06
CA ALA A 57 -5.92 8.48 -2.54
C ALA A 57 -6.94 7.55 -1.87
N LYS A 58 -7.13 7.66 -0.55
CA LYS A 58 -8.17 6.88 0.16
C LYS A 58 -9.57 7.20 -0.35
N THR A 59 -9.90 8.47 -0.55
CA THR A 59 -11.21 8.86 -1.10
C THR A 59 -11.46 8.27 -2.49
N TYR A 60 -10.44 8.24 -3.35
CA TYR A 60 -10.54 7.56 -4.64
C TYR A 60 -10.78 6.05 -4.47
N LEU A 61 -9.98 5.39 -3.61
CA LEU A 61 -10.10 3.95 -3.37
C LEU A 61 -11.46 3.58 -2.76
N GLU A 62 -11.99 4.38 -1.85
CA GLU A 62 -13.32 4.20 -1.25
C GLU A 62 -14.44 4.30 -2.30
N GLY A 63 -14.32 5.22 -3.26
CA GLY A 63 -15.31 5.40 -4.34
C GLY A 63 -15.31 4.25 -5.35
N GLU A 64 -14.14 3.69 -5.66
CA GLU A 64 -13.98 2.62 -6.66
C GLU A 64 -13.99 1.21 -6.04
N PHE A 65 -14.09 1.11 -4.72
CA PHE A 65 -13.93 -0.14 -3.97
C PHE A 65 -14.76 -1.31 -4.52
N ALA A 66 -16.01 -1.06 -4.91
CA ALA A 66 -16.92 -2.09 -5.44
C ALA A 66 -16.47 -2.68 -6.79
N THR A 67 -15.56 -2.00 -7.51
CA THR A 67 -15.06 -2.45 -8.82
C THR A 67 -13.91 -3.44 -8.71
N PHE A 68 -13.21 -3.47 -7.57
CA PHE A 68 -11.95 -4.22 -7.41
C PHE A 68 -12.13 -5.74 -7.49
N GLU A 69 -13.26 -6.28 -7.05
CA GLU A 69 -13.53 -7.72 -7.07
C GLU A 69 -13.60 -8.28 -8.49
N ASN A 70 -14.04 -7.47 -9.45
CA ASN A 70 -14.15 -7.87 -10.85
C ASN A 70 -12.99 -7.35 -11.71
N ALA A 71 -12.08 -6.58 -11.12
CA ALA A 71 -10.98 -5.96 -11.83
C ALA A 71 -9.90 -7.01 -12.15
N ASN A 72 -9.41 -6.99 -13.40
CA ASN A 72 -8.24 -7.77 -13.76
C ASN A 72 -6.95 -7.11 -13.24
N ARG A 73 -5.83 -7.82 -13.37
CA ARG A 73 -4.49 -7.34 -12.95
C ARG A 73 -4.17 -5.93 -13.46
N GLY A 74 -4.41 -5.64 -14.74
CA GLY A 74 -4.12 -4.34 -15.33
C GLY A 74 -5.04 -3.23 -14.81
N GLU A 75 -6.30 -3.55 -14.56
CA GLU A 75 -7.28 -2.63 -13.97
C GLU A 75 -6.93 -2.29 -12.52
N LEU A 76 -6.51 -3.28 -11.72
CA LEU A 76 -6.06 -3.06 -10.34
C LEU A 76 -4.82 -2.15 -10.29
N ILE A 77 -3.84 -2.37 -11.18
CA ILE A 77 -2.67 -1.49 -11.32
C ILE A 77 -3.12 -0.07 -11.69
N MET A 78 -4.05 0.06 -12.63
CA MET A 78 -4.59 1.36 -13.05
C MET A 78 -5.31 2.08 -11.91
N HIS A 79 -6.09 1.38 -11.08
CA HIS A 79 -6.70 1.96 -9.88
C HIS A 79 -5.64 2.42 -8.87
N ALA A 80 -4.59 1.63 -8.64
CA ALA A 80 -3.49 2.02 -7.77
C ALA A 80 -2.76 3.29 -8.28
N LEU A 81 -2.50 3.39 -9.59
CA LEU A 81 -1.89 4.56 -10.21
C LEU A 81 -2.80 5.80 -10.15
N LYS A 82 -4.11 5.64 -10.38
CA LYS A 82 -5.08 6.74 -10.25
C LYS A 82 -5.17 7.24 -8.80
N ALA A 83 -5.19 6.31 -7.83
CA ALA A 83 -5.13 6.65 -6.41
C ALA A 83 -3.86 7.44 -6.09
N LEU A 84 -2.70 6.95 -6.54
CA LEU A 84 -1.42 7.63 -6.34
C LEU A 84 -1.39 9.01 -6.99
N LYS A 85 -1.90 9.15 -8.22
CA LYS A 85 -1.96 10.43 -8.92
C LYS A 85 -2.81 11.45 -8.18
N SER A 86 -3.88 11.02 -7.52
CA SER A 86 -4.71 11.91 -6.69
C SER A 86 -3.98 12.42 -5.43
N ALA A 87 -2.98 11.68 -4.92
CA ALA A 87 -2.15 12.11 -3.80
C ALA A 87 -0.97 12.97 -4.25
N ALA A 88 -0.48 12.80 -5.49
CA ALA A 88 0.59 13.60 -6.06
C ALA A 88 0.22 15.09 -6.17
N HIS A 89 1.24 15.94 -6.28
CA HIS A 89 1.04 17.35 -6.61
C HIS A 89 0.65 17.52 -8.09
N ASP A 90 -0.13 18.56 -8.38
CA ASP A 90 -0.65 18.78 -9.73
C ASP A 90 0.47 19.06 -10.76
N ASP A 91 1.54 19.70 -10.31
CA ASP A 91 2.75 20.03 -11.07
C ASP A 91 3.69 18.83 -11.29
N THR A 92 3.43 17.71 -10.62
CA THR A 92 4.28 16.51 -10.67
C THR A 92 3.53 15.36 -11.35
N PRO A 93 3.70 15.16 -12.68
CA PRO A 93 3.14 13.99 -13.35
C PRO A 93 3.82 12.71 -12.85
N LEU A 94 3.06 11.60 -12.82
CA LEU A 94 3.66 10.30 -12.58
C LEU A 94 4.47 9.88 -13.81
N SER A 95 5.66 9.38 -13.56
CA SER A 95 6.59 8.83 -14.55
C SER A 95 7.21 7.55 -14.01
N SER A 96 7.82 6.78 -14.90
CA SER A 96 8.61 5.59 -14.57
C SER A 96 9.79 5.85 -13.62
N GLU A 97 10.23 7.10 -13.49
CA GLU A 97 11.34 7.49 -12.62
C GLU A 97 10.88 7.84 -11.20
N ASN A 98 9.60 8.18 -10.99
CA ASN A 98 9.06 8.60 -9.70
C ASN A 98 7.98 7.67 -9.14
N THR A 99 7.71 6.57 -9.83
CA THR A 99 6.67 5.61 -9.48
C THR A 99 7.24 4.20 -9.53
N SER A 100 7.03 3.44 -8.44
CA SER A 100 7.34 2.01 -8.36
C SER A 100 6.04 1.25 -8.14
N ILE A 101 5.88 0.09 -8.77
CA ILE A 101 4.72 -0.79 -8.57
C ILE A 101 5.22 -2.13 -8.03
N ALA A 102 4.59 -2.66 -6.99
CA ALA A 102 4.83 -4.01 -6.50
C ALA A 102 3.55 -4.84 -6.61
N ILE A 103 3.67 -6.06 -7.13
CA ILE A 103 2.54 -6.94 -7.45
C ILE A 103 2.81 -8.32 -6.87
N VAL A 104 1.76 -8.94 -6.35
CA VAL A 104 1.72 -10.36 -5.95
C VAL A 104 0.36 -10.92 -6.35
N GLY A 105 0.33 -12.13 -6.89
CA GLY A 105 -0.89 -12.74 -7.43
C GLY A 105 -0.80 -14.26 -7.53
N VAL A 106 -1.90 -14.90 -7.92
CA VAL A 106 -1.92 -16.36 -8.11
C VAL A 106 -0.96 -16.70 -9.23
N ASP A 107 -0.02 -17.60 -8.96
CA ASP A 107 1.09 -17.97 -9.86
C ASP A 107 2.02 -16.79 -10.25
N GLU A 108 1.93 -15.64 -9.56
CA GLU A 108 2.79 -14.47 -9.74
C GLU A 108 3.52 -14.17 -8.43
N PRO A 109 4.84 -14.47 -8.34
CA PRO A 109 5.62 -14.14 -7.15
C PRO A 109 5.70 -12.63 -6.96
N PHE A 110 5.94 -12.20 -5.72
CA PHE A 110 6.12 -10.78 -5.40
C PHE A 110 7.20 -10.16 -6.31
N THR A 111 6.76 -9.26 -7.18
CA THR A 111 7.61 -8.63 -8.20
C THR A 111 7.49 -7.12 -8.08
N VAL A 112 8.65 -6.45 -8.14
CA VAL A 112 8.74 -4.99 -8.14
C VAL A 112 9.06 -4.54 -9.57
N ILE A 113 8.27 -3.62 -10.08
CA ILE A 113 8.38 -3.01 -11.40
C ILE A 113 8.82 -1.57 -11.20
N GLU A 114 9.97 -1.22 -11.78
CA GLU A 114 10.61 0.09 -11.66
C GLU A 114 11.23 0.51 -12.99
N GLY A 115 11.37 1.82 -13.22
CA GLY A 115 12.01 2.34 -14.43
C GLY A 115 11.18 2.04 -15.68
N LYS A 116 11.85 1.67 -16.78
CA LYS A 116 11.22 1.55 -18.11
C LYS A 116 10.08 0.52 -18.20
N ASP A 117 9.95 -0.35 -17.21
CA ASP A 117 8.94 -1.41 -17.18
C ASP A 117 7.64 -0.96 -16.49
N VAL A 118 7.61 0.25 -15.89
CA VAL A 118 6.43 0.96 -15.36
C VAL A 118 5.77 1.79 -16.46
#